data_AF-A0A8D8DJT8-F1
#
_entry.id   AF-A0A8D8DJT8-F1
#
_cell.length_a   1.000
_cell.length_b   1.000
_cell.length_c   1.000
_cell.angle_alpha   90.00
_cell.angle_beta   90.00
_cell.angle_gamma   90.00
#
_symmetry.space_group_name_H-M   'P 1'
#
loop_
_entity.id
_entity.type
_entity.pdbx_description
1 polymer ?
#
loop_
_entity_poly.entity_id
_entity_poly.type
_entity_poly.pdbx_seq_one_letter_code
_entity_poly.pdbx_strand_id
1 'polypeptide(L)'
;MDSSESGLVECSAQVESNRSLNTTERNRLELERKYRWFILEPAILLLFYAWNVSSAVFTNQVVYQACTVTFGFNETLCAELGTENESAAAQELEKEVQPYTANVLMAKSLIESIIPALCSMFIGPWSDKYGRKPVLLSTFIGSFFTYSLVTTICFLSGRYQIDPWYYILAYIPAALSGGNCALITGVFCYITDVTSEQNRAVKMGVLEAAIFGGLLLGTLSSSYILRWTNATTVFGVAATGILVGILYIKLYIEESIRPHELMDSSTSRLREIFRFE
;
A
#
# COMPACT_ATOMS: atom_id res chain seq x y z
N MET A 1 -26.48 -2.77 -30.21
CA MET A 1 -26.04 -2.04 -31.41
C MET A 1 -26.07 -0.52 -31.22
N ASP A 2 -26.64 -0.01 -30.11
CA ASP A 2 -26.74 1.43 -29.79
C ASP A 2 -25.51 2.08 -29.11
N SER A 3 -24.54 1.31 -28.63
CA SER A 3 -23.41 1.84 -27.83
C SER A 3 -22.30 2.51 -28.65
N SER A 4 -22.33 2.34 -29.98
CA SER A 4 -21.30 2.86 -30.89
C SER A 4 -21.67 4.24 -31.47
N GLU A 5 -22.96 4.57 -31.57
CA GLU A 5 -23.43 5.88 -32.05
C GLU A 5 -23.34 6.96 -30.97
N SER A 6 -23.56 6.62 -29.69
CA SER A 6 -23.43 7.57 -28.57
C SER A 6 -21.99 8.05 -28.36
N GLY A 7 -21.00 7.17 -28.52
CA GLY A 7 -19.58 7.53 -28.44
C GLY A 7 -19.08 8.40 -29.60
N LEU A 8 -19.68 8.29 -30.79
CA LEU A 8 -19.36 9.13 -31.95
C LEU A 8 -19.95 10.54 -31.84
N VAL A 9 -21.12 10.69 -31.19
CA VAL A 9 -21.76 11.99 -30.92
C VAL A 9 -21.05 12.76 -29.80
N GLU A 10 -20.55 12.07 -28.76
CA GLU A 10 -19.76 12.72 -27.69
C GLU A 10 -18.38 13.17 -28.20
N CYS A 11 -17.78 12.41 -29.14
CA CYS A 11 -16.51 12.74 -29.78
C CYS A 11 -16.65 13.91 -30.77
N SER A 12 -17.75 14.00 -31.53
CA SER A 12 -18.00 15.14 -32.43
C SER A 12 -18.23 16.46 -31.66
N ALA A 13 -18.94 16.41 -30.53
CA ALA A 13 -19.14 17.58 -29.66
C ALA A 13 -17.84 18.05 -28.96
N GLN A 14 -16.95 17.13 -28.58
CA GLN A 14 -15.64 17.46 -28.01
C GLN A 14 -14.66 18.04 -29.04
N VAL A 15 -14.75 17.64 -30.31
CA VAL A 15 -13.94 18.18 -31.41
C VAL A 15 -14.35 19.62 -31.76
N GLU A 16 -15.65 19.95 -31.68
CA GLU A 16 -16.15 21.30 -31.95
C GLU A 16 -15.82 22.30 -30.83
N SER A 17 -15.89 21.89 -29.57
CA SER A 17 -15.46 22.70 -28.41
C SER A 17 -13.93 22.93 -28.39
N ASN A 18 -13.12 21.96 -28.82
CA ASN A 18 -11.66 22.11 -28.90
C ASN A 18 -11.18 23.13 -29.95
N ARG A 19 -12.04 23.50 -30.93
CA ARG A 19 -11.67 24.40 -32.03
C ARG A 19 -11.75 25.88 -31.65
N SER A 20 -12.49 26.23 -30.61
CA SER A 20 -12.71 27.61 -30.14
C SER A 20 -11.87 28.01 -28.92
N LEU A 21 -11.10 27.08 -28.34
CA LEU A 21 -10.27 27.34 -27.16
C LEU A 21 -9.02 28.14 -27.51
N ASN A 22 -8.82 29.24 -26.80
CA ASN A 22 -7.65 30.10 -26.88
C ASN A 22 -6.37 29.32 -26.48
N THR A 23 -5.19 29.65 -27.02
CA THR A 23 -3.95 28.89 -26.79
C THR A 23 -3.62 28.69 -25.31
N THR A 24 -3.95 29.68 -24.48
CA THR A 24 -3.79 29.63 -23.01
C THR A 24 -4.72 28.61 -22.35
N GLU A 25 -5.97 28.48 -22.80
CA GLU A 25 -6.92 27.50 -22.26
C GLU A 25 -6.56 26.08 -22.71
N ARG A 26 -6.07 25.93 -23.95
CA ARG A 26 -5.55 24.65 -24.44
C ARG A 26 -4.35 24.19 -23.61
N ASN A 27 -3.40 25.09 -23.34
CA ASN A 27 -2.24 24.79 -22.49
C ASN A 27 -2.67 24.45 -21.05
N ARG A 28 -3.70 25.13 -20.51
CA ARG A 28 -4.21 24.86 -19.16
C ARG A 28 -4.89 23.50 -19.08
N LEU A 29 -5.71 23.13 -20.07
CA LEU A 29 -6.35 21.83 -20.17
C LEU A 29 -5.34 20.70 -20.40
N GLU A 30 -4.30 20.94 -21.19
CA GLU A 30 -3.20 19.97 -21.36
C GLU A 30 -2.40 19.80 -20.07
N LEU A 31 -2.15 20.89 -19.33
CA LEU A 31 -1.51 20.83 -18.02
C LEU A 31 -2.38 20.05 -17.03
N GLU A 32 -3.67 20.36 -16.92
CA GLU A 32 -4.60 19.64 -16.04
C GLU A 32 -4.74 18.17 -16.42
N ARG A 33 -4.78 17.86 -17.72
CA ARG A 33 -4.77 16.48 -18.22
C ARG A 33 -3.46 15.78 -17.85
N LYS A 34 -2.32 16.46 -17.94
CA LYS A 34 -1.00 15.92 -17.58
C LYS A 34 -0.84 15.76 -16.06
N TYR A 35 -1.37 16.68 -15.26
CA TYR A 35 -1.42 16.56 -13.80
C TYR A 35 -2.31 15.39 -13.39
N ARG A 36 -3.54 15.28 -13.92
CA ARG A 36 -4.40 14.10 -13.73
C ARG A 36 -3.72 12.79 -14.12
N TRP A 37 -2.86 12.86 -15.13
CA TRP A 37 -2.06 11.72 -15.56
C TRP A 37 -1.11 11.25 -14.46
N PHE A 38 -0.39 12.14 -13.77
CA PHE A 38 0.65 11.81 -12.77
C PHE A 38 0.19 11.87 -11.30
N ILE A 39 -1.12 11.88 -11.05
CA ILE A 39 -1.65 12.06 -9.69
C ILE A 39 -1.52 10.79 -8.83
N LEU A 40 -1.40 9.58 -9.39
CA LEU A 40 -1.40 8.35 -8.58
C LEU A 40 0.01 7.96 -8.10
N GLU A 41 1.00 8.20 -8.95
CA GLU A 41 2.37 7.72 -8.81
C GLU A 41 3.06 8.18 -7.52
N PRO A 42 2.92 9.45 -7.05
CA PRO A 42 3.52 9.89 -5.80
C PRO A 42 2.97 9.14 -4.57
N ALA A 43 1.67 8.83 -4.55
CA ALA A 43 1.07 8.09 -3.44
C ALA A 43 1.59 6.65 -3.36
N ILE A 44 1.72 6.01 -4.52
CA ILE A 44 2.26 4.65 -4.63
C ILE A 44 3.73 4.63 -4.23
N LEU A 45 4.52 5.59 -4.68
CA LEU A 45 5.93 5.72 -4.28
C LEU A 45 6.06 5.81 -2.77
N LEU A 46 5.27 6.67 -2.11
CA LEU A 46 5.28 6.82 -0.65
C LEU A 46 4.89 5.52 0.09
N LEU A 47 3.89 4.79 -0.43
CA LEU A 47 3.47 3.53 0.17
C LEU A 47 4.56 2.45 0.08
N PHE A 48 5.16 2.26 -1.10
CA PHE A 48 6.22 1.27 -1.29
C PHE A 48 7.53 1.65 -0.57
N TYR A 49 7.80 2.95 -0.46
CA TYR A 49 8.85 3.48 0.42
C TYR A 49 8.61 3.09 1.88
N ALA A 50 7.42 3.37 2.41
CA ALA A 50 7.04 3.05 3.79
C ALA A 50 7.10 1.55 4.07
N TRP A 51 6.73 0.72 3.09
CA TRP A 51 6.82 -0.74 3.21
C TRP A 51 8.27 -1.22 3.29
N ASN A 52 9.15 -0.75 2.40
CA ASN A 52 10.53 -1.21 2.36
C ASN A 52 11.37 -0.73 3.53
N VAL A 53 11.22 0.54 3.91
CA VAL A 53 11.95 1.10 5.05
C VAL A 53 11.62 0.33 6.34
N SER A 54 10.35 -0.09 6.47
CA SER A 54 9.87 -0.86 7.63
C SER A 54 10.28 -2.33 7.59
N SER A 55 10.40 -2.94 6.40
CA SER A 55 10.68 -4.37 6.26
C SER A 55 11.99 -4.79 6.93
N ALA A 56 13.08 -4.07 6.66
CA ALA A 56 14.39 -4.37 7.25
C ALA A 56 14.40 -4.16 8.77
N VAL A 57 13.82 -3.06 9.24
CA VAL A 57 13.77 -2.71 10.67
C VAL A 57 12.87 -3.68 11.44
N PHE A 58 11.79 -4.15 10.83
CA PHE A 58 10.90 -5.15 11.42
C PHE A 58 11.62 -6.46 11.69
N THR A 59 12.36 -6.99 10.72
CA THR A 59 13.14 -8.23 10.92
C THR A 59 14.11 -8.10 12.09
N ASN A 60 14.89 -7.00 12.14
CA ASN A 60 15.83 -6.76 13.23
C ASN A 60 15.12 -6.64 14.59
N GLN A 61 13.97 -5.96 14.64
CA GLN A 61 13.18 -5.83 15.86
C GLN A 61 12.63 -7.18 16.34
N VAL A 62 12.17 -8.05 15.44
CA VAL A 62 11.66 -9.37 15.81
C VAL A 62 12.78 -10.26 16.35
N VAL A 63 13.97 -10.23 15.74
CA VAL A 63 15.16 -10.95 16.25
C VAL A 63 15.52 -10.47 17.65
N TYR A 64 15.61 -9.14 17.84
CA TYR A 64 15.93 -8.54 19.13
C TYR A 64 14.91 -8.96 20.21
N GLN A 65 13.61 -8.89 19.91
CA GLN A 65 12.56 -9.27 20.85
C GLN A 65 12.53 -10.78 21.14
N ALA A 66 12.78 -11.63 20.14
CA ALA A 66 12.92 -13.06 20.37
C ALA A 66 14.08 -13.34 21.34
N CYS A 67 15.23 -12.68 21.16
CA CYS A 67 16.39 -12.83 22.05
C CYS A 67 16.10 -12.38 23.50
N THR A 68 15.47 -11.21 23.68
CA THR A 68 15.25 -10.64 25.01
C THR A 68 14.02 -11.20 25.75
N VAL A 69 12.93 -11.48 25.03
CA VAL A 69 11.63 -11.87 25.66
C VAL A 69 11.44 -13.38 25.67
N THR A 70 11.73 -14.07 24.57
CA THR A 70 11.51 -15.52 24.47
C THR A 70 12.59 -16.30 25.19
N PHE A 71 13.86 -15.90 25.01
CA PHE A 71 15.00 -16.60 25.61
C PHE A 71 15.56 -15.93 26.88
N GLY A 72 15.20 -14.67 27.15
CA GLY A 72 15.57 -13.99 28.39
C GLY A 72 17.07 -13.62 28.51
N PHE A 73 17.78 -13.48 27.39
CA PHE A 73 19.19 -13.11 27.39
C PHE A 73 19.41 -11.62 27.70
N ASN A 74 20.64 -11.26 28.10
CA ASN A 74 21.01 -9.88 28.42
C ASN A 74 20.83 -8.94 27.22
N GLU A 75 20.23 -7.77 27.45
CA GLU A 75 19.90 -6.78 26.41
C GLU A 75 21.13 -6.33 25.60
N THR A 76 22.31 -6.24 26.23
CA THR A 76 23.56 -5.82 25.57
C THR A 76 24.08 -6.86 24.58
N LEU A 77 23.95 -8.15 24.90
CA LEU A 77 24.31 -9.24 23.99
C LEU A 77 23.31 -9.30 22.83
N CYS A 78 22.02 -9.10 23.12
CA CYS A 78 20.98 -9.10 22.08
C CYS A 78 21.10 -7.91 21.12
N ALA A 79 21.64 -6.78 21.57
CA ALA A 79 21.88 -5.60 20.74
C ALA A 79 23.07 -5.75 19.78
N GLU A 80 23.99 -6.70 20.06
CA GLU A 80 25.13 -6.99 19.18
C GLU A 80 24.74 -7.85 17.96
N LEU A 81 23.60 -8.55 17.98
CA LEU A 81 23.16 -9.39 16.85
C LEU A 81 22.94 -8.55 15.58
N GLY A 82 23.65 -8.90 14.52
CA GLY A 82 23.61 -8.22 13.22
C GLY A 82 24.55 -7.01 13.12
N THR A 83 25.49 -6.84 14.05
CA THR A 83 26.50 -5.75 14.02
C THR A 83 27.88 -6.26 13.58
N GLU A 84 28.75 -5.38 13.07
CA GLU A 84 30.10 -5.76 12.62
C GLU A 84 31.01 -6.27 13.75
N ASN A 85 30.66 -6.01 15.02
CA ASN A 85 31.43 -6.39 16.21
C ASN A 85 30.74 -7.50 17.01
N GLU A 86 30.27 -8.56 16.34
CA GLU A 86 29.66 -9.70 17.01
C GLU A 86 30.67 -10.49 17.87
N SER A 87 30.40 -10.54 19.18
CA SER A 87 31.12 -11.42 20.10
C SER A 87 30.88 -12.90 19.72
N ALA A 88 31.84 -13.79 19.99
CA ALA A 88 31.68 -15.24 19.74
C ALA A 88 30.44 -15.83 20.46
N ALA A 89 30.05 -15.24 21.59
CA ALA A 89 28.80 -15.58 22.29
C ALA A 89 27.53 -15.15 21.54
N ALA A 90 27.55 -13.99 20.86
CA ALA A 90 26.42 -13.50 20.06
C ALA A 90 26.16 -14.39 18.82
N GLN A 91 27.23 -14.90 18.20
CA GLN A 91 27.11 -15.84 17.07
C GLN A 91 26.51 -17.19 17.47
N GLU A 92 26.77 -17.66 18.68
CA GLU A 92 26.17 -18.90 19.18
C GLU A 92 24.67 -18.70 19.48
N LEU A 93 24.32 -17.55 20.08
CA LEU A 93 22.93 -17.14 20.31
C LEU A 93 22.13 -17.01 19.02
N GLU A 94 22.75 -16.44 17.98
CA GLU A 94 22.09 -16.22 16.69
C GLU A 94 21.59 -17.54 16.07
N LYS A 95 22.36 -18.64 16.20
CA LYS A 95 21.96 -19.97 15.68
C LYS A 95 20.69 -20.51 16.33
N GLU A 96 20.38 -20.11 17.55
CA GLU A 96 19.19 -20.53 18.29
C GLU A 96 18.00 -19.58 18.05
N VAL A 97 18.27 -18.26 17.97
CA VAL A 97 17.23 -17.24 17.81
C VAL A 97 16.74 -17.11 16.36
N GLN A 98 17.62 -17.30 15.38
CA GLN A 98 17.26 -17.23 13.95
C GLN A 98 16.15 -18.21 13.55
N PRO A 99 16.19 -19.52 13.85
CA PRO A 99 15.14 -20.45 13.44
C PRO A 99 13.79 -20.12 14.09
N TYR A 100 13.78 -19.66 15.34
CA TYR A 100 12.56 -19.18 15.99
C TYR A 100 11.99 -17.93 15.28
N THR A 101 12.85 -16.95 15.02
CA THR A 101 12.46 -15.72 14.31
C THR A 101 11.97 -16.01 12.90
N ALA A 102 12.62 -16.93 12.18
CA ALA A 102 12.21 -17.40 10.87
C ALA A 102 10.80 -18.00 10.92
N ASN A 103 10.48 -18.84 11.91
CA ASN A 103 9.13 -19.39 12.07
C ASN A 103 8.07 -18.29 12.29
N VAL A 104 8.37 -17.26 13.08
CA VAL A 104 7.48 -16.10 13.31
C VAL A 104 7.28 -15.32 12.01
N LEU A 105 8.35 -15.04 11.26
CA LEU A 105 8.28 -14.33 9.98
C LEU A 105 7.56 -15.14 8.90
N MET A 106 7.73 -16.47 8.90
CA MET A 106 6.99 -17.37 8.03
C MET A 106 5.49 -17.34 8.36
N ALA A 107 5.11 -17.45 9.64
CA ALA A 107 3.71 -17.34 10.05
C ALA A 107 3.10 -16.00 9.63
N LYS A 108 3.84 -14.90 9.80
CA LYS A 108 3.45 -13.56 9.33
C LYS A 108 3.22 -13.52 7.82
N SER A 109 4.15 -14.07 7.04
CA SER A 109 4.06 -14.10 5.57
C SER A 109 2.88 -14.94 5.08
N LEU A 110 2.58 -16.06 5.77
CA LEU A 110 1.41 -16.89 5.48
C LEU A 110 0.11 -16.13 5.72
N ILE A 111 0.01 -15.39 6.83
CA ILE A 111 -1.17 -14.58 7.15
C ILE A 111 -1.36 -13.45 6.13
N GLU A 112 -0.28 -12.77 5.76
CA GLU A 112 -0.28 -11.72 4.73
C GLU A 112 -0.55 -12.23 3.31
N SER A 113 -0.48 -13.54 3.07
CA SER A 113 -0.78 -14.13 1.76
C SER A 113 -2.18 -14.74 1.73
N ILE A 114 -2.51 -15.55 2.74
CA ILE A 114 -3.75 -16.33 2.79
C ILE A 114 -4.96 -15.42 3.03
N ILE A 115 -4.89 -14.52 4.03
CA ILE A 115 -6.04 -13.66 4.36
C ILE A 115 -6.34 -12.71 3.18
N PRO A 116 -5.35 -12.01 2.59
CA PRO A 116 -5.59 -11.18 1.42
C PRO A 116 -6.06 -11.96 0.20
N ALA A 117 -5.57 -13.19 -0.02
CA ALA A 117 -6.07 -14.01 -1.13
C ALA A 117 -7.58 -14.26 -0.99
N LEU A 118 -8.03 -14.65 0.21
CA LEU A 118 -9.45 -14.85 0.49
C LEU A 118 -10.24 -13.54 0.37
N CYS A 119 -9.75 -12.44 0.97
CA CYS A 119 -10.38 -11.13 0.88
C CYS A 119 -10.41 -10.59 -0.56
N SER A 120 -9.37 -10.81 -1.36
CA SER A 120 -9.25 -10.34 -2.74
C SER A 120 -10.33 -10.92 -3.64
N MET A 121 -10.75 -12.17 -3.37
CA MET A 121 -11.84 -12.82 -4.10
C MET A 121 -13.18 -12.08 -3.90
N PHE A 122 -13.41 -11.50 -2.73
CA PHE A 122 -14.59 -10.66 -2.45
C PHE A 122 -14.41 -9.21 -2.87
N ILE A 123 -13.18 -8.69 -2.78
CA ILE A 123 -12.85 -7.31 -3.16
C ILE A 123 -12.95 -7.12 -4.68
N GLY A 124 -12.73 -8.13 -5.51
CA GLY A 124 -12.90 -8.05 -6.97
C GLY A 124 -14.30 -7.58 -7.39
N PRO A 125 -15.37 -8.35 -7.09
CA PRO A 125 -16.74 -7.95 -7.41
C PRO A 125 -17.17 -6.65 -6.72
N TRP A 126 -16.63 -6.38 -5.53
CA TRP A 126 -16.89 -5.13 -4.81
C TRP A 126 -16.23 -3.92 -5.48
N SER A 127 -15.01 -4.07 -5.98
CA SER A 127 -14.26 -3.08 -6.76
C SER A 127 -14.99 -2.71 -8.04
N ASP A 128 -15.55 -3.70 -8.72
CA ASP A 128 -16.29 -3.49 -9.96
C ASP A 128 -17.62 -2.76 -9.71
N LYS A 129 -18.22 -2.90 -8.51
CA LYS A 129 -19.51 -2.30 -8.16
C LYS A 129 -19.42 -0.91 -7.52
N TYR A 130 -18.45 -0.68 -6.64
CA TYR A 130 -18.30 0.58 -5.89
C TYR A 130 -17.21 1.50 -6.46
N GLY A 131 -16.52 1.05 -7.50
CA GLY A 131 -15.43 1.77 -8.14
C GLY A 131 -14.08 1.54 -7.52
N ARG A 132 -13.05 1.96 -8.25
CA ARG A 132 -11.64 1.63 -7.96
C ARG A 132 -11.02 2.50 -6.86
N LYS A 133 -11.55 3.71 -6.65
CA LYS A 133 -11.09 4.65 -5.61
C LYS A 133 -11.32 4.17 -4.16
N PRO A 134 -12.51 3.68 -3.75
CA PRO A 134 -12.72 3.20 -2.39
C PRO A 134 -11.87 1.96 -2.05
N VAL A 135 -11.56 1.12 -3.04
CA VAL A 135 -10.66 -0.03 -2.85
C VAL A 135 -9.23 0.42 -2.60
N LEU A 136 -8.72 1.38 -3.39
CA LEU A 136 -7.41 1.97 -3.12
C LEU A 136 -7.34 2.62 -1.75
N LEU A 137 -8.35 3.42 -1.39
CA LEU A 137 -8.41 4.06 -0.08
C LEU A 137 -8.48 3.04 1.06
N SER A 138 -9.25 1.95 0.94
CA SER A 138 -9.35 0.94 1.99
C SER A 138 -8.00 0.26 2.25
N THR A 139 -7.23 -0.06 1.20
CA THR A 139 -5.91 -0.67 1.37
C THR A 139 -4.88 0.28 1.97
N PHE A 140 -4.91 1.57 1.61
CA PHE A 140 -4.07 2.58 2.25
C PHE A 140 -4.43 2.77 3.73
N ILE A 141 -5.72 2.80 4.06
CA ILE A 141 -6.21 2.91 5.44
C ILE A 141 -5.80 1.68 6.26
N GLY A 142 -5.97 0.47 5.71
CA GLY A 142 -5.54 -0.77 6.36
C GLY A 142 -4.04 -0.77 6.65
N SER A 143 -3.24 -0.33 5.67
CA SER A 143 -1.79 -0.16 5.85
C SER A 143 -1.47 0.85 6.95
N PHE A 144 -2.13 2.01 6.97
CA PHE A 144 -1.92 3.03 8.01
C PHE A 144 -2.21 2.49 9.41
N PHE A 145 -3.31 1.77 9.59
CA PHE A 145 -3.63 1.15 10.88
C PHE A 145 -2.58 0.12 11.29
N THR A 146 -2.13 -0.73 10.38
CA THR A 146 -1.07 -1.70 10.67
C THR A 146 0.23 -1.02 11.10
N TYR A 147 0.73 -0.02 10.37
CA TYR A 147 1.96 0.67 10.78
C TYR A 147 1.80 1.48 12.07
N SER A 148 0.62 2.05 12.31
CA SER A 148 0.32 2.74 13.58
C SER A 148 0.31 1.77 14.77
N LEU A 149 -0.27 0.58 14.59
CA LEU A 149 -0.26 -0.48 15.60
C LEU A 149 1.16 -1.00 15.84
N VAL A 150 1.92 -1.29 14.77
CA VAL A 150 3.33 -1.72 14.88
C VAL A 150 4.18 -0.67 15.59
N THR A 151 4.00 0.62 15.28
CA THR A 151 4.69 1.72 15.97
C THR A 151 4.35 1.74 17.46
N THR A 152 3.07 1.56 17.80
CA THR A 152 2.60 1.54 19.19
C THR A 152 3.17 0.34 19.94
N ILE A 153 3.15 -0.86 19.35
CA ILE A 153 3.73 -2.07 19.93
C ILE A 153 5.23 -1.90 20.12
N CYS A 154 5.94 -1.35 19.14
CA CYS A 154 7.38 -1.08 19.24
C CYS A 154 7.69 -0.07 20.36
N PHE A 155 6.88 0.97 20.53
CA PHE A 155 7.02 1.91 21.64
C PHE A 155 6.77 1.25 23.00
N LEU A 156 5.73 0.40 23.11
CA LEU A 156 5.44 -0.33 24.35
C LEU A 156 6.51 -1.40 24.65
N SER A 157 7.08 -2.01 23.62
CA SER A 157 8.15 -3.01 23.71
C SER A 157 9.42 -2.45 24.36
N GLY A 158 9.67 -1.14 24.25
CA GLY A 158 10.72 -0.46 25.01
C GLY A 158 10.43 -0.26 26.50
N ARG A 159 9.21 -0.55 26.97
CA ARG A 159 8.78 -0.41 28.38
C ARG A 159 8.31 -1.71 29.02
N TYR A 160 7.83 -2.65 28.22
CA TYR A 160 7.26 -3.92 28.65
C TYR A 160 7.80 -5.05 27.75
N GLN A 161 8.08 -6.20 28.33
CA GLN A 161 8.42 -7.41 27.57
C GLN A 161 7.16 -7.90 26.84
N ILE A 162 7.11 -7.68 25.52
CA ILE A 162 5.96 -8.06 24.68
C ILE A 162 6.37 -9.21 23.78
N ASP A 163 5.57 -10.26 23.74
CA ASP A 163 5.81 -11.39 22.85
C ASP A 163 5.82 -10.96 21.36
N PRO A 164 6.75 -11.51 20.55
CA PRO A 164 6.83 -11.19 19.13
C PRO A 164 5.55 -11.55 18.35
N TRP A 165 4.71 -12.43 18.88
CA TRP A 165 3.40 -12.80 18.32
C TRP A 165 2.42 -11.63 18.22
N TYR A 166 2.53 -10.60 19.07
CA TYR A 166 1.64 -9.43 19.00
C TYR A 166 1.86 -8.62 17.71
N TYR A 167 3.05 -8.65 17.13
CA TYR A 167 3.30 -8.01 15.85
C TYR A 167 2.49 -8.66 14.73
N ILE A 168 2.26 -9.98 14.77
CA ILE A 168 1.45 -10.68 13.77
C ILE A 168 0.00 -10.19 13.81
N LEU A 169 -0.56 -9.96 15.01
CA LEU A 169 -1.90 -9.42 15.16
C LEU A 169 -2.04 -8.01 14.57
N ALA A 170 -0.98 -7.20 14.63
CA ALA A 170 -0.98 -5.86 14.05
C ALA A 170 -1.07 -5.83 12.51
N TYR A 171 -0.76 -6.94 11.83
CA TYR A 171 -0.87 -7.06 10.37
C TYR A 171 -2.25 -7.52 9.87
N ILE A 172 -3.13 -7.97 10.78
CA ILE A 172 -4.50 -8.38 10.42
C ILE A 172 -5.28 -7.27 9.69
N PRO A 173 -5.23 -5.98 10.11
CA PRO A 173 -5.95 -4.90 9.42
C PRO A 173 -5.51 -4.71 7.97
N ALA A 174 -4.19 -4.70 7.71
CA ALA A 174 -3.67 -4.66 6.34
C ALA A 174 -4.12 -5.88 5.53
N ALA A 175 -4.13 -7.06 6.16
CA ALA A 175 -4.56 -8.28 5.49
C ALA A 175 -6.05 -8.26 5.09
N LEU A 176 -6.92 -7.78 5.99
CA LEU A 176 -8.35 -7.63 5.73
C LEU A 176 -8.67 -6.57 4.67
N SER A 177 -7.80 -5.57 4.51
CA SER A 177 -7.96 -4.52 3.49
C SER A 177 -7.66 -4.97 2.05
N GLY A 178 -7.39 -6.26 1.83
CA GLY A 178 -7.07 -6.85 0.53
C GLY A 178 -5.57 -7.00 0.26
N GLY A 179 -4.73 -6.50 1.17
CA GLY A 179 -3.27 -6.59 1.08
C GLY A 179 -2.66 -5.97 -0.17
N ASN A 180 -1.38 -6.24 -0.39
CA ASN A 180 -0.63 -5.67 -1.51
C ASN A 180 -1.15 -6.16 -2.88
N CYS A 181 -1.74 -7.35 -2.95
CA CYS A 181 -2.29 -7.89 -4.19
C CYS A 181 -3.51 -7.09 -4.68
N ALA A 182 -4.44 -6.74 -3.78
CA ALA A 182 -5.59 -5.92 -4.13
C ALA A 182 -5.17 -4.48 -4.50
N LEU A 183 -4.17 -3.93 -3.81
CA LEU A 183 -3.60 -2.63 -4.13
C LEU A 183 -3.04 -2.60 -5.55
N ILE A 184 -2.13 -3.51 -5.87
CA ILE A 184 -1.47 -3.56 -7.18
C ILE A 184 -2.50 -3.75 -8.29
N THR A 185 -3.42 -4.71 -8.11
CA THR A 185 -4.52 -4.93 -9.06
C THR A 185 -5.38 -3.68 -9.23
N GLY A 186 -5.80 -3.05 -8.13
CA GLY A 186 -6.62 -1.84 -8.15
C GLY A 186 -5.94 -0.66 -8.84
N VAL A 187 -4.63 -0.51 -8.66
CA VAL A 187 -3.81 0.52 -9.32
C VAL A 187 -3.70 0.25 -10.82
N PHE A 188 -3.36 -0.99 -11.21
CA PHE A 188 -3.27 -1.35 -12.62
C PHE A 188 -4.60 -1.13 -13.32
N CYS A 189 -5.68 -1.65 -12.74
CA CYS A 189 -7.04 -1.38 -13.16
C CYS A 189 -7.32 0.13 -13.28
N TYR A 190 -7.01 0.93 -12.26
CA TYR A 190 -7.25 2.38 -12.35
C TYR A 190 -6.53 2.99 -13.56
N ILE A 191 -5.27 2.63 -13.80
CA ILE A 191 -4.49 3.12 -14.95
C ILE A 191 -5.13 2.72 -16.29
N THR A 192 -5.63 1.49 -16.40
CA THR A 192 -6.25 1.01 -17.64
C THR A 192 -7.53 1.76 -17.98
N ASP A 193 -8.27 2.23 -16.97
CA ASP A 193 -9.52 2.96 -17.20
C ASP A 193 -9.27 4.43 -17.57
N VAL A 194 -8.23 5.05 -17.00
CA VAL A 194 -7.94 6.48 -17.21
C VAL A 194 -7.04 6.74 -18.42
N THR A 195 -6.39 5.70 -18.98
CA THR A 195 -5.40 5.85 -20.05
C THR A 195 -5.88 5.26 -21.36
N SER A 196 -5.64 5.95 -22.47
CA SER A 196 -5.88 5.40 -23.81
C SER A 196 -4.90 4.28 -24.17
N GLU A 197 -5.32 3.33 -25.01
CA GLU A 197 -4.55 2.16 -25.44
C GLU A 197 -3.12 2.51 -25.90
N GLN A 198 -2.96 3.61 -26.63
CA GLN A 198 -1.66 4.03 -27.17
C GLN A 198 -0.66 4.49 -26.09
N ASN A 199 -1.13 5.01 -24.96
CA ASN A 199 -0.28 5.53 -23.88
C ASN A 199 -0.25 4.62 -22.63
N ARG A 200 -1.03 3.53 -22.64
CA ARG A 200 -1.17 2.59 -21.52
C ARG A 200 0.15 1.96 -21.10
N ALA A 201 0.95 1.52 -22.07
CA ALA A 201 2.26 0.93 -21.80
C ALA A 201 3.23 1.91 -21.12
N VAL A 202 3.26 3.17 -21.59
CA VAL A 202 4.10 4.23 -20.99
C VAL A 202 3.67 4.50 -19.55
N LYS A 203 2.37 4.53 -19.29
CA LYS A 203 1.83 4.72 -17.93
C LYS A 203 2.19 3.62 -16.96
N MET A 204 2.02 2.37 -17.39
CA MET A 204 2.40 1.22 -16.59
C MET A 204 3.91 1.24 -16.29
N GLY A 205 4.75 1.63 -17.26
CA GLY A 205 6.19 1.80 -17.04
C GLY A 205 6.53 2.89 -16.02
N VAL A 206 5.85 4.05 -16.06
CA VAL A 206 6.04 5.11 -15.05
C VAL A 206 5.60 4.62 -13.66
N LEU A 207 4.48 3.89 -13.56
CA LEU A 207 4.04 3.31 -12.30
C LEU A 207 5.08 2.34 -11.74
N GLU A 208 5.57 1.41 -12.56
CA GLU A 208 6.60 0.45 -12.14
C GLU A 208 7.87 1.19 -11.69
N ALA A 209 8.28 2.24 -12.40
CA ALA A 209 9.39 3.08 -11.99
C ALA A 209 9.15 3.75 -10.63
N ALA A 210 7.93 4.19 -10.32
CA ALA A 210 7.56 4.74 -9.02
C ALA A 210 7.59 3.68 -7.90
N ILE A 211 7.12 2.46 -8.18
CA ILE A 211 7.17 1.32 -7.27
C ILE A 211 8.63 0.98 -6.94
N PHE A 212 9.45 0.71 -7.95
CA PHE A 212 10.87 0.39 -7.78
C PHE A 212 11.66 1.55 -7.16
N GLY A 213 11.33 2.80 -7.52
CA GLY A 213 11.89 3.98 -6.88
C GLY A 213 11.61 4.02 -5.38
N GLY A 214 10.37 3.74 -4.97
CA GLY A 214 9.99 3.62 -3.56
C GLY A 214 10.74 2.50 -2.84
N LEU A 215 10.81 1.31 -3.45
CA LEU A 215 11.57 0.16 -2.93
C LEU A 215 13.05 0.52 -2.68
N LEU A 216 13.71 1.08 -3.70
CA LEU A 216 15.13 1.44 -3.63
C LEU A 216 15.40 2.52 -2.56
N LEU A 217 14.60 3.59 -2.55
CA LEU A 217 14.71 4.65 -1.55
C LEU A 217 14.46 4.10 -0.13
N GLY A 218 13.52 3.18 0.03
CA GLY A 218 13.24 2.52 1.31
C GLY A 218 14.45 1.75 1.83
N THR A 219 15.07 0.91 0.99
CA THR A 219 16.23 0.10 1.38
C THR A 219 17.49 0.95 1.63
N LEU A 220 17.73 1.98 0.83
CA LEU A 220 18.87 2.89 1.03
C LEU A 220 18.72 3.70 2.32
N SER A 221 17.50 4.15 2.63
CA SER A 221 17.25 4.94 3.83
C SER A 221 17.13 4.09 5.11
N SER A 222 16.69 2.84 5.03
CA SER A 222 16.47 1.98 6.21
C SER A 222 17.72 1.83 7.08
N SER A 223 18.87 1.58 6.46
CA SER A 223 20.14 1.40 7.15
C SER A 223 20.63 2.69 7.83
N TYR A 224 20.41 3.83 7.17
CA TYR A 224 20.83 5.13 7.70
C TYR A 224 19.93 5.57 8.86
N ILE A 225 18.60 5.45 8.70
CA ILE A 225 17.64 5.84 9.74
C ILE A 225 17.80 4.97 10.99
N LEU A 226 18.08 3.67 10.82
CA LEU A 226 18.31 2.77 11.95
C LEU A 226 19.54 3.16 12.78
N ARG A 227 20.64 3.58 12.12
CA ARG A 227 21.87 4.02 12.81
C ARG A 227 21.72 5.35 13.57
N TRP A 228 20.89 6.25 13.06
CA TRP A 228 20.76 7.61 13.60
C TRP A 228 19.61 7.78 14.60
N THR A 229 18.64 6.88 14.59
CA THR A 229 17.36 7.06 15.29
C THR A 229 17.05 5.82 16.13
N ASN A 230 15.80 5.33 16.12
CA ASN A 230 15.37 4.09 16.75
C ASN A 230 14.37 3.36 15.85
N ALA A 231 14.13 2.07 16.10
CA ALA A 231 13.13 1.29 15.34
C ALA A 231 11.73 1.94 15.37
N THR A 232 11.31 2.46 16.52
CA THR A 232 10.01 3.13 16.70
C THR A 232 9.84 4.35 15.78
N THR A 233 10.90 5.16 15.63
CA THR A 233 10.85 6.35 14.77
C THR A 233 10.75 5.98 13.30
N VAL A 234 11.36 4.86 12.87
CA VAL A 234 11.25 4.38 11.48
C VAL A 234 9.80 4.02 11.15
N PHE A 235 9.14 3.25 12.03
CA PHE A 235 7.73 2.90 11.85
C PHE A 235 6.82 4.12 11.90
N GLY A 236 7.12 5.12 12.74
CA GLY A 236 6.41 6.39 12.76
C GLY A 236 6.56 7.19 11.46
N VAL A 237 7.75 7.23 10.87
CA VAL A 237 7.99 7.86 9.55
C VAL A 237 7.22 7.12 8.46
N ALA A 238 7.17 5.78 8.50
CA ALA A 238 6.36 5.00 7.57
C ALA A 238 4.85 5.30 7.71
N ALA A 239 4.33 5.34 8.94
CA ALA A 239 2.93 5.63 9.22
C ALA A 239 2.54 7.05 8.76
N THR A 240 3.38 8.04 9.03
CA THR A 240 3.17 9.42 8.56
C THR A 240 3.25 9.55 7.05
N GLY A 241 4.18 8.85 6.38
CA GLY A 241 4.25 8.78 4.92
C GLY A 241 2.98 8.22 4.29
N ILE A 242 2.41 7.17 4.89
CA ILE A 242 1.14 6.59 4.43
C ILE A 242 -0.03 7.54 4.70
N LEU A 243 -0.03 8.24 5.84
CA LEU A 243 -1.05 9.25 6.13
C LEU A 243 -1.04 10.38 5.10
N VAL A 244 0.15 10.86 4.72
CA VAL A 244 0.30 11.84 3.63
C VAL A 244 -0.21 11.27 2.32
N GLY A 245 0.09 9.99 2.02
CA GLY A 245 -0.46 9.29 0.86
C GLY A 245 -2.00 9.22 0.86
N ILE A 246 -2.62 8.92 1.99
CA ILE A 246 -4.09 8.91 2.16
C ILE A 246 -4.68 10.30 1.90
N LEU A 247 -4.10 11.33 2.52
CA LEU A 247 -4.55 12.72 2.34
C LEU A 247 -4.42 13.14 0.88
N TYR A 248 -3.31 12.77 0.24
CA TYR A 248 -3.06 13.08 -1.15
C TYR A 248 -4.07 12.37 -2.08
N ILE A 249 -4.34 11.07 -1.88
CA ILE A 249 -5.38 10.35 -2.62
C ILE A 249 -6.76 10.98 -2.40
N LYS A 250 -7.10 11.30 -1.15
CA LYS A 250 -8.42 11.87 -0.82
C LYS A 250 -8.64 13.24 -1.48
N LEU A 251 -7.61 14.09 -1.52
CA LEU A 251 -7.69 15.45 -2.05
C LEU A 251 -7.55 15.53 -3.57
N TYR A 252 -6.68 14.71 -4.18
CA TYR A 252 -6.30 14.85 -5.58
C TYR A 252 -6.88 13.79 -6.52
N ILE A 253 -7.26 12.61 -6.04
CA ILE A 253 -7.87 11.58 -6.90
C ILE A 253 -9.35 11.85 -7.03
N GLU A 254 -9.81 12.28 -8.20
CA GLU A 254 -11.23 12.26 -8.56
C GLU A 254 -11.68 10.82 -8.86
N GLU A 255 -12.92 10.49 -8.52
CA GLU A 255 -13.49 9.16 -8.78
C GLU A 255 -13.43 8.84 -10.29
N SER A 256 -12.93 7.66 -10.66
CA SER A 256 -12.87 7.27 -12.08
C SER A 256 -14.25 6.89 -12.64
N ILE A 257 -15.25 6.72 -11.78
CA ILE A 257 -16.64 6.41 -12.18
C ILE A 257 -17.51 7.66 -11.95
N ARG A 258 -18.22 8.08 -12.99
CA ARG A 258 -19.17 9.21 -12.91
C ARG A 258 -20.35 8.80 -12.00
N PRO A 259 -20.78 9.62 -11.02
CA PRO A 259 -21.86 9.30 -10.08
C PRO A 259 -23.21 8.93 -10.72
N HIS A 260 -23.44 9.31 -11.99
CA HIS A 260 -24.69 9.12 -12.70
C HIS A 260 -25.03 7.65 -12.98
N GLU A 261 -24.05 6.73 -13.02
CA GLU A 261 -24.32 5.29 -13.23
C GLU A 261 -24.59 4.51 -11.93
N LEU A 262 -24.22 5.06 -10.78
CA LEU A 262 -24.39 4.42 -9.47
C LEU A 262 -25.84 4.48 -8.97
N MET A 263 -26.57 5.56 -9.28
CA MET A 263 -27.97 5.73 -8.84
C MET A 263 -28.98 4.91 -9.66
N ASP A 264 -28.76 4.72 -10.95
CA ASP A 264 -29.68 3.98 -11.83
C ASP A 264 -29.54 2.45 -11.68
N SER A 265 -28.32 1.97 -11.38
CA SER A 265 -28.01 0.54 -11.23
C SER A 265 -28.39 -0.03 -9.85
N SER A 266 -28.26 0.75 -8.77
CA SER A 266 -28.50 0.22 -7.41
C SER A 266 -29.99 -0.07 -7.16
N THR A 267 -30.89 0.80 -7.65
CA THR A 267 -32.34 0.67 -7.46
C THR A 267 -32.97 -0.41 -8.35
N SER A 268 -32.40 -0.64 -9.54
CA SER A 268 -32.86 -1.68 -10.48
C SER A 268 -32.33 -3.07 -10.10
N ARG A 269 -31.06 -3.19 -9.66
CA ARG A 269 -30.44 -4.50 -9.37
C ARG A 269 -30.69 -5.06 -7.97
N LEU A 270 -31.00 -4.22 -6.97
CA LEU A 270 -31.55 -4.72 -5.70
C LEU A 270 -32.87 -5.46 -5.90
N ARG A 271 -33.64 -5.10 -6.94
CA ARG A 271 -34.86 -5.79 -7.35
C ARG A 271 -34.60 -7.14 -8.02
N GLU A 272 -33.42 -7.34 -8.62
CA GLU A 272 -33.00 -8.61 -9.24
C GLU A 272 -32.45 -9.61 -8.21
N ILE A 273 -31.68 -9.15 -7.21
CA ILE A 273 -31.15 -10.03 -6.15
C ILE A 273 -32.27 -10.63 -5.27
N PHE A 274 -33.41 -9.94 -5.14
CA PHE A 274 -34.58 -10.44 -4.41
C PHE A 274 -35.57 -11.23 -5.28
N ARG A 275 -35.27 -11.50 -6.55
CA ARG A 275 -36.08 -12.37 -7.40
C ARG A 275 -35.45 -13.77 -7.44
N PHE A 276 -35.68 -14.53 -6.36
CA PHE A 276 -35.48 -15.98 -6.37
C PHE A 276 -36.70 -16.63 -7.06
N GLU A 277 -36.48 -17.25 -8.21
CA GLU A 277 -37.33 -18.35 -8.72
C GLU A 277 -36.88 -19.68 -8.13
#